data_AF-A0A2V7TUP1-F1
#
_entry.id   AF-A0A2V7TUP1-F1
#
_cell.length_a   1.000
_cell.length_b   1.000
_cell.length_c   1.000
_cell.angle_alpha   90.00
_cell.angle_beta   90.00
_cell.angle_gamma   90.00
#
_symmetry.space_group_name_H-M   'P 1'
#
loop_
_entity.id
_entity.type
_entity.pdbx_description
1 polymer ?
#
loop_
_entity_poly.entity_id
_entity_poly.type
_entity_poly.pdbx_seq_one_letter_code
_entity_poly.pdbx_strand_id
1 'polypeptide(L)'
;MQGRLAMFQCVSRSFWYDLVRTQVEEARARAATGDYETPGFGEGARAVVARIMGLGRTLKHHVRTRGILGGTSLQLWLFSNSGSSPDCEIIDIPDVSVQFLLESAAHGLEPEINNLIKTKESANRFFDAIVAARDFSGLYPDKTAPGVSRQLYELYQSRIRGKTHLALSVARRIAGQARVRLVAELPNLLRKEAMWEASGRQRMRRLMVDLAAEGAITLADYHGLFPIQEGRPGIETRPDGWNLLRYYLNHGNGDEPIVEGSGAMAPKEAAVRFYAGAIWRDYVESQGRDRFVRDVLGGLSHDRLGSNWLRGRFLRLAWSQEGFSYAAYAAVTQDQTGKPHVREPLYQMRLWWTEAARGSTGSGSTLIVCNHVKTAQMIYAELKSTLDSNVLLLHGRFNAEDRNRIEALVTRKALPRVLVATRVIEVSLNVDFHRAFVEPAPIDALVQRFGRVIRGA
;
A
#
# COMPACT_ATOMS: atom_id res chain seq x y z
N MET A 1 34.16 21.86 3.26
CA MET A 1 35.25 21.12 3.90
C MET A 1 36.30 22.16 4.17
N GLN A 2 36.59 22.47 5.43
CA GLN A 2 37.39 23.63 5.89
C GLN A 2 38.86 23.61 5.38
N GLY A 3 39.10 23.60 4.07
CA GLY A 3 40.42 23.48 3.44
C GLY A 3 41.00 22.05 3.41
N ARG A 4 40.19 21.01 3.72
CA ARG A 4 40.66 19.61 3.76
C ARG A 4 40.60 18.93 2.38
N LEU A 5 41.63 18.14 2.05
CA LEU A 5 41.72 17.29 0.86
C LEU A 5 40.74 16.12 0.99
N ALA A 6 39.93 15.87 -0.04
CA ALA A 6 38.89 14.86 -0.02
C ALA A 6 39.23 13.67 -0.93
N MET A 7 39.21 12.45 -0.40
CA MET A 7 39.35 11.21 -1.16
C MET A 7 38.10 10.35 -1.02
N PHE A 8 37.60 9.84 -2.14
CA PHE A 8 36.45 8.94 -2.20
C PHE A 8 36.92 7.48 -2.31
N GLN A 9 36.46 6.64 -1.39
CA GLN A 9 36.67 5.19 -1.44
C GLN A 9 35.31 4.50 -1.55
N CYS A 10 35.21 3.48 -2.41
CA CYS A 10 34.02 2.65 -2.53
C CYS A 10 34.38 1.17 -2.49
N VAL A 11 33.47 0.37 -1.96
CA VAL A 11 33.56 -1.10 -1.94
C VAL A 11 33.30 -1.69 -3.33
N SER A 12 32.41 -1.08 -4.13
CA SER A 12 32.08 -1.54 -5.48
C SER A 12 33.07 -1.01 -6.52
N ARG A 13 33.78 -1.94 -7.18
CA ARG A 13 34.78 -1.63 -8.22
C ARG A 13 34.15 -0.98 -9.46
N SER A 14 32.98 -1.46 -9.88
CA SER A 14 32.26 -0.90 -11.03
C SER A 14 31.77 0.52 -10.75
N PHE A 15 31.21 0.76 -9.56
CA PHE A 15 30.80 2.10 -9.16
C PHE A 15 31.99 3.05 -9.05
N TRP A 16 33.14 2.55 -8.57
CA TRP A 16 34.37 3.32 -8.54
C TRP A 16 34.83 3.77 -9.93
N TYR A 17 34.82 2.89 -10.93
CA TYR A 17 35.17 3.26 -12.31
C TYR A 17 34.22 4.30 -12.90
N ASP A 18 32.92 4.20 -12.61
CA ASP A 18 31.93 5.18 -13.03
C ASP A 18 32.18 6.54 -12.35
N LEU A 19 32.52 6.54 -11.06
CA LEU A 19 32.87 7.74 -10.30
C LEU A 19 34.10 8.46 -10.88
N VAL A 20 35.16 7.71 -11.18
CA VAL A 20 36.38 8.25 -11.79
C VAL A 20 36.09 8.82 -13.18
N ARG A 21 35.31 8.11 -14.01
CA ARG A 21 34.99 8.55 -15.38
C ARG A 21 34.31 9.92 -15.37
N THR A 22 33.31 10.10 -14.52
CA THR A 22 32.61 11.39 -14.42
C THR A 22 33.50 12.50 -13.87
N GLN A 23 34.39 12.21 -12.92
CA GLN A 23 35.35 13.23 -12.43
C GLN A 23 36.34 13.64 -13.54
N VAL A 24 36.79 12.71 -14.38
CA VAL A 24 37.64 13.02 -15.55
C VAL A 24 36.89 13.86 -16.57
N GLU A 25 35.63 13.57 -16.84
CA GLU A 25 34.78 14.37 -17.74
C GLU A 25 34.56 15.79 -17.21
N GLU A 26 34.28 15.94 -15.92
CA GLU A 26 34.14 17.24 -15.25
C GLU A 26 35.44 18.06 -15.31
N ALA A 27 36.58 17.42 -15.01
CA ALA A 27 37.89 18.07 -15.10
C ALA A 27 38.22 18.51 -16.54
N ARG A 28 37.90 17.69 -17.55
CA ARG A 28 38.06 18.05 -18.97
C ARG A 28 37.18 19.25 -19.35
N ALA A 29 35.93 19.29 -18.88
CA ALA A 29 35.03 20.40 -19.16
C ALA A 29 35.53 21.72 -18.54
N ARG A 30 36.05 21.70 -17.31
CA ARG A 30 36.61 22.89 -16.63
C ARG A 30 37.92 23.36 -17.27
N ALA A 31 38.80 22.43 -17.62
CA ALA A 31 40.02 22.75 -18.36
C ALA A 31 39.72 23.44 -19.70
N ALA A 32 38.65 23.03 -20.39
CA ALA A 32 38.19 23.69 -21.63
C ALA A 32 37.72 25.13 -21.42
N THR A 33 37.29 25.51 -20.22
CA THR A 33 36.94 26.89 -19.84
C THR A 33 38.08 27.66 -19.18
N GLY A 34 39.29 27.10 -19.12
CA GLY A 34 40.46 27.70 -18.47
C GLY A 34 40.43 27.69 -16.95
N ASP A 35 39.54 26.89 -16.34
CA ASP A 35 39.44 26.71 -14.89
C ASP A 35 40.18 25.42 -14.48
N TYR A 36 41.27 25.61 -13.74
CA TYR A 36 42.16 24.54 -13.28
C TYR A 36 42.11 24.34 -11.76
N GLU A 37 41.18 24.99 -11.05
CA GLU A 37 41.10 24.83 -9.60
C GLU A 37 40.67 23.41 -9.22
N THR A 38 41.28 22.88 -8.15
CA THR A 38 40.93 21.55 -7.64
C THR A 38 39.50 21.57 -7.10
N PRO A 39 38.58 20.75 -7.64
CA PRO A 39 37.21 20.68 -7.15
C PRO A 39 37.17 20.30 -5.66
N GLY A 40 36.38 21.00 -4.83
CA GLY A 40 36.16 20.64 -3.42
C GLY A 40 36.89 21.49 -2.38
N PHE A 41 37.77 22.42 -2.77
CA PHE A 41 38.46 23.29 -1.82
C PHE A 41 37.46 24.27 -1.16
N GLY A 42 37.26 24.14 0.16
CA GLY A 42 36.29 24.96 0.92
C GLY A 42 34.83 24.51 0.84
N GLU A 43 34.48 23.57 -0.05
CA GLU A 43 33.08 23.25 -0.36
C GLU A 43 32.42 22.34 0.69
N GLY A 44 31.30 22.76 1.28
CA GLY A 44 30.58 22.01 2.34
C GLY A 44 29.91 20.71 1.87
N ALA A 45 29.16 20.03 2.75
CA ALA A 45 28.44 18.78 2.44
C ALA A 45 27.57 18.84 1.17
N ARG A 46 27.03 20.01 0.84
CA ARG A 46 26.30 20.28 -0.40
C ARG A 46 27.08 19.97 -1.67
N ALA A 47 28.39 20.21 -1.71
CA ALA A 47 29.20 19.89 -2.88
C ALA A 47 29.40 18.38 -3.03
N VAL A 48 29.50 17.64 -1.92
CA VAL A 48 29.52 16.17 -1.96
C VAL A 48 28.20 15.65 -2.53
N VAL A 49 27.06 16.18 -2.06
CA VAL A 49 25.75 15.82 -2.61
C VAL A 49 25.63 16.20 -4.09
N ALA A 50 26.08 17.39 -4.48
CA ALA A 50 26.07 17.83 -5.87
C ALA A 50 26.91 16.92 -6.78
N ARG A 51 28.08 16.45 -6.30
CA ARG A 51 28.91 15.47 -7.02
C ARG A 51 28.21 14.12 -7.15
N ILE A 52 27.61 13.60 -6.08
CA ILE A 52 26.84 12.34 -6.12
C ILE A 52 25.64 12.45 -7.05
N MET A 53 24.90 13.56 -7.03
CA MET A 53 23.79 13.78 -7.95
C MET A 53 24.28 13.95 -9.39
N GLY A 54 25.39 14.65 -9.61
CA GLY A 54 26.07 14.76 -10.91
C GLY A 54 26.37 13.38 -11.52
N LEU A 55 26.86 12.45 -10.71
CA LEU A 55 27.05 11.04 -11.11
C LEU A 55 25.75 10.38 -11.52
N GLY A 56 24.66 10.57 -10.77
CA GLY A 56 23.34 10.03 -11.10
C GLY A 56 22.82 10.52 -12.45
N ARG A 57 23.16 11.74 -12.88
CA ARG A 57 22.84 12.24 -14.23
C ARG A 57 23.64 11.53 -15.31
N THR A 58 24.95 11.39 -15.13
CA THR A 58 25.81 10.72 -16.12
C THR A 58 25.47 9.24 -16.24
N LEU A 59 25.12 8.62 -15.10
CA LEU A 59 24.73 7.21 -15.03
C LEU A 59 23.23 6.99 -15.24
N LYS A 60 22.46 8.01 -15.64
CA LYS A 60 21.00 7.95 -15.77
C LYS A 60 20.52 6.75 -16.58
N HIS A 61 21.22 6.40 -17.67
CA HIS A 61 20.84 5.23 -18.47
C HIS A 61 21.12 3.91 -17.73
N HIS A 62 22.26 3.79 -17.03
CA HIS A 62 22.61 2.62 -16.22
C HIS A 62 21.68 2.43 -15.01
N VAL A 63 21.45 3.51 -14.25
CA VAL A 63 20.55 3.53 -13.08
C VAL A 63 19.12 3.11 -13.48
N ARG A 64 18.63 3.58 -14.63
CA ARG A 64 17.27 3.26 -15.12
C ARG A 64 17.12 1.85 -15.71
N THR A 65 18.19 1.25 -16.25
CA THR A 65 18.09 -0.03 -16.98
C THR A 65 18.55 -1.24 -16.18
N ARG A 66 19.50 -1.10 -15.25
CA ARG A 66 20.06 -2.22 -14.47
C ARG A 66 19.75 -2.17 -12.98
N GLY A 67 19.14 -1.08 -12.49
CA GLY A 67 19.06 -0.80 -11.06
C GLY A 67 20.43 -0.38 -10.50
N ILE A 68 20.45 0.32 -9.36
CA ILE A 68 21.70 0.74 -8.74
C ILE A 68 22.35 -0.48 -8.09
N LEU A 69 23.62 -0.70 -8.41
CA LEU A 69 24.42 -1.83 -7.96
C LEU A 69 24.48 -1.88 -6.42
N GLY A 70 24.28 -3.05 -5.82
CA GLY A 70 24.51 -3.23 -4.38
C GLY A 70 25.99 -3.00 -4.03
N GLY A 71 26.27 -2.46 -2.83
CA GLY A 71 27.64 -2.21 -2.36
C GLY A 71 28.22 -0.84 -2.76
N THR A 72 27.37 0.18 -2.88
CA THR A 72 27.74 1.59 -3.16
C THR A 72 28.04 2.41 -1.90
N SER A 73 28.40 1.77 -0.78
CA SER A 73 28.90 2.49 0.39
C SER A 73 30.13 3.32 0.00
N LEU A 74 30.10 4.60 0.33
CA LEU A 74 31.13 5.55 -0.04
C LEU A 74 31.76 6.10 1.24
N GLN A 75 33.07 5.93 1.39
CA GLN A 75 33.83 6.55 2.47
C GLN A 75 34.51 7.80 1.93
N LEU A 76 34.33 8.90 2.63
CA LEU A 76 34.92 10.17 2.32
C LEU A 76 36.03 10.46 3.34
N TRP A 77 37.26 10.38 2.89
CA TRP A 77 38.45 10.64 3.68
C TRP A 77 38.81 12.12 3.56
N LEU A 78 38.84 12.82 4.67
CA LEU A 78 39.16 14.25 4.77
C LEU A 78 40.52 14.42 5.43
N PHE A 79 41.50 14.88 4.66
CA PHE A 79 42.86 15.10 5.12
C PHE A 79 43.11 16.58 5.40
N SER A 80 43.72 16.88 6.54
CA SER A 80 44.22 18.21 6.89
C SER A 80 45.71 18.16 7.20
N ASN A 81 46.49 18.99 6.51
CA ASN A 81 47.91 19.21 6.79
C ASN A 81 48.17 20.60 7.41
N SER A 82 47.12 21.33 7.81
CA SER A 82 47.21 22.72 8.28
C SER A 82 47.60 22.89 9.77
N GLY A 83 48.27 21.90 10.37
CA GLY A 83 48.68 21.91 11.78
C GLY A 83 49.97 21.11 12.04
N SER A 84 50.34 20.96 13.31
CA SER A 84 51.57 20.27 13.76
C SER A 84 51.57 18.74 13.56
N SER A 85 50.43 18.14 13.18
CA SER A 85 50.29 16.73 12.84
C SER A 85 49.26 16.52 11.72
N PRO A 86 49.45 15.53 10.82
CA PRO A 86 48.43 15.18 9.83
C PRO A 86 47.16 14.70 10.53
N ASP A 87 46.02 15.27 10.16
CA ASP A 87 44.70 14.92 10.68
C ASP A 87 43.86 14.28 9.56
N CYS A 88 43.17 13.19 9.90
CA CYS A 88 42.39 12.41 8.95
C CYS A 88 41.02 12.07 9.58
N GLU A 89 39.95 12.54 8.93
CA GLU A 89 38.57 12.25 9.32
C GLU A 89 37.92 11.40 8.23
N ILE A 90 37.30 10.29 8.61
CA ILE A 90 36.58 9.42 7.67
C ILE A 90 35.08 9.64 7.90
N ILE A 91 34.36 10.01 6.85
CA ILE A 91 32.90 10.13 6.84
C ILE A 91 32.33 9.00 6.01
N ASP A 92 31.59 8.11 6.65
CA ASP A 92 30.83 7.07 5.96
C ASP A 92 29.54 7.66 5.39
N ILE A 93 29.35 7.54 4.08
CA ILE A 93 28.08 7.82 3.42
C ILE A 93 27.39 6.49 3.15
N PRO A 94 26.30 6.18 3.89
CA PRO A 94 25.63 4.91 3.76
C PRO A 94 25.07 4.67 2.35
N ASP A 95 25.10 3.40 1.95
CA ASP A 95 24.65 2.90 0.65
C ASP A 95 23.26 3.42 0.27
N VAL A 96 22.31 3.39 1.22
CA VAL A 96 20.94 3.88 1.02
C VAL A 96 20.87 5.37 0.66
N SER A 97 21.75 6.20 1.23
CA SER A 97 21.81 7.63 0.93
C SER A 97 22.36 7.88 -0.47
N VAL A 98 23.42 7.16 -0.85
CA VAL A 98 24.02 7.25 -2.18
C VAL A 98 23.01 6.80 -3.24
N GLN A 99 22.37 5.64 -3.04
CA GLN A 99 21.37 5.10 -3.96
C GLN A 99 20.19 6.06 -4.15
N PHE A 100 19.66 6.60 -3.05
CA PHE A 100 18.55 7.54 -3.11
C PHE A 100 18.91 8.81 -3.89
N LEU A 101 20.11 9.37 -3.69
CA LEU A 101 20.58 10.56 -4.42
C LEU A 101 20.79 10.29 -5.91
N LEU A 102 21.39 9.14 -6.25
CA LEU A 102 21.60 8.73 -7.65
C LEU A 102 20.26 8.54 -8.38
N GLU A 103 19.29 7.88 -7.75
CA GLU A 103 17.96 7.68 -8.33
C GLU A 103 17.21 9.01 -8.46
N SER A 104 17.28 9.87 -7.43
CA SER A 104 16.69 11.22 -7.47
C SER A 104 17.24 12.05 -8.63
N ALA A 105 18.56 12.02 -8.85
CA ALA A 105 19.21 12.72 -9.95
C ALA A 105 18.85 12.12 -11.33
N ALA A 106 18.76 10.78 -11.43
CA ALA A 106 18.29 10.11 -12.65
C ALA A 106 16.84 10.50 -13.01
N HIS A 107 16.05 10.93 -12.04
CA HIS A 107 14.70 11.46 -12.21
C HIS A 107 14.63 12.99 -12.35
N GLY A 108 15.75 13.72 -12.25
CA GLY A 108 15.79 15.18 -12.37
C GLY A 108 15.33 15.93 -11.12
N LEU A 109 15.32 15.28 -9.95
CA LEU A 109 14.79 15.82 -8.69
C LEU A 109 15.83 16.63 -7.89
N GLU A 110 16.99 16.91 -8.49
CA GLU A 110 18.11 17.61 -7.86
C GLU A 110 17.75 19.00 -7.29
N PRO A 111 16.95 19.84 -7.98
CA PRO A 111 16.57 21.15 -7.45
C PRO A 111 15.80 21.04 -6.12
N GLU A 112 14.93 20.04 -6.01
CA GLU A 112 14.16 19.78 -4.81
C GLU A 112 15.03 19.25 -3.67
N ILE A 113 15.93 18.30 -3.96
CA ILE A 113 16.92 17.82 -2.99
C ILE A 113 17.76 18.98 -2.46
N ASN A 114 18.32 19.82 -3.34
CA ASN A 114 19.13 20.98 -2.97
C ASN A 114 18.39 21.99 -2.08
N ASN A 115 17.07 22.07 -2.24
CA ASN A 115 16.20 22.87 -1.38
C ASN A 115 15.97 22.21 0.00
N LEU A 116 15.80 20.89 0.07
CA LEU A 116 15.70 20.16 1.34
C LEU A 116 16.98 20.26 2.16
N ILE A 117 18.13 20.21 1.51
CA ILE A 117 19.46 20.30 2.15
C ILE A 117 20.01 21.74 2.15
N LYS A 118 19.13 22.74 2.27
CA LYS A 118 19.52 24.15 2.15
C LYS A 118 20.57 24.62 3.16
N THR A 119 20.47 24.15 4.39
CA THR A 119 21.43 24.47 5.46
C THR A 119 22.14 23.21 5.92
N LYS A 120 23.24 23.36 6.66
CA LYS A 120 23.97 22.22 7.23
C LYS A 120 23.05 21.39 8.15
N GLU A 121 22.22 22.05 8.94
CA GLU A 121 21.28 21.43 9.87
C GLU A 121 20.15 20.71 9.14
N SER A 122 19.65 21.24 8.02
CA SER A 122 18.62 20.58 7.22
C SER A 122 19.19 19.38 6.46
N ALA A 123 20.43 19.47 5.97
CA ALA A 123 21.16 18.37 5.37
C ALA A 123 21.36 17.21 6.36
N ASN A 124 21.86 17.50 7.57
CA ASN A 124 22.06 16.49 8.60
C ASN A 124 20.74 15.78 8.95
N ARG A 125 19.67 16.54 9.25
CA ARG A 125 18.36 15.94 9.55
C ARG A 125 17.79 15.10 8.40
N PHE A 126 18.03 15.50 7.16
CA PHE A 126 17.58 14.75 5.99
C PHE A 126 18.31 13.41 5.86
N PHE A 127 19.64 13.41 5.93
CA PHE A 127 20.41 12.18 5.86
C PHE A 127 20.18 11.28 7.09
N ASP A 128 20.08 11.84 8.29
CA ASP A 128 19.70 11.09 9.50
C ASP A 128 18.33 10.40 9.36
N ALA A 129 17.39 11.03 8.66
CA ALA A 129 16.09 10.43 8.38
C ALA A 129 16.22 9.28 7.37
N ILE A 130 17.02 9.45 6.32
CA ILE A 130 17.31 8.39 5.33
C ILE A 130 17.96 7.17 6.00
N VAL A 131 19.03 7.38 6.77
CA VAL A 131 19.76 6.29 7.43
C VAL A 131 18.87 5.54 8.42
N ALA A 132 18.08 6.27 9.20
CA ALA A 132 17.18 5.67 10.18
C ALA A 132 15.89 5.10 9.56
N ALA A 133 15.75 5.14 8.22
CA ALA A 133 14.53 4.83 7.49
C ALA A 133 13.30 5.56 8.07
N ARG A 134 13.46 6.78 8.55
CA ARG A 134 12.39 7.61 9.14
C ARG A 134 11.80 8.55 8.11
N ASP A 135 10.59 9.00 8.39
CA ASP A 135 9.94 10.01 7.56
C ASP A 135 10.57 11.38 7.79
N PHE A 136 10.59 12.22 6.76
CA PHE A 136 11.24 13.53 6.82
C PHE A 136 10.21 14.66 6.71
N SER A 137 10.18 15.55 7.71
CA SER A 137 9.17 16.60 7.80
C SER A 137 9.21 17.58 6.62
N GLY A 138 10.38 17.80 6.01
CA GLY A 138 10.55 18.70 4.87
C GLY A 138 9.90 18.21 3.57
N LEU A 139 9.45 16.96 3.52
CA LEU A 139 8.70 16.43 2.38
C LEU A 139 7.26 16.99 2.32
N TYR A 140 6.73 17.43 3.45
CA TYR A 140 5.35 17.82 3.59
C TYR A 140 5.16 19.32 3.42
N PRO A 141 3.97 19.74 2.95
CA PRO A 141 3.61 21.15 2.98
C PRO A 141 3.56 21.66 4.42
N ASP A 142 3.99 22.90 4.57
CA ASP A 142 3.87 23.73 5.77
C ASP A 142 3.49 25.17 5.35
N LYS A 143 3.24 26.05 6.32
CA LYS A 143 2.80 27.43 6.08
C LYS A 143 3.70 28.22 5.11
N THR A 144 4.99 27.91 5.11
CA THR A 144 6.03 28.65 4.36
C THR A 144 6.55 27.91 3.13
N ALA A 145 6.14 26.65 2.92
CA ALA A 145 6.68 25.82 1.84
C ALA A 145 5.62 24.83 1.34
N PRO A 146 5.46 24.66 0.02
CA PRO A 146 4.46 23.76 -0.55
C PRO A 146 4.79 22.27 -0.34
N GLY A 147 5.95 21.93 0.21
CA GLY A 147 6.46 20.55 0.27
C GLY A 147 7.19 20.16 -1.02
N VAL A 148 7.38 18.86 -1.23
CA VAL A 148 8.05 18.33 -2.43
C VAL A 148 7.04 17.83 -3.47
N SER A 149 7.50 17.69 -4.70
CA SER A 149 6.73 17.08 -5.79
C SER A 149 6.32 15.65 -5.47
N ARG A 150 5.24 15.20 -6.13
CA ARG A 150 4.73 13.83 -5.97
C ARG A 150 5.80 12.79 -6.29
N GLN A 151 6.59 13.06 -7.31
CA GLN A 151 7.64 12.14 -7.75
C GLN A 151 8.71 11.96 -6.69
N LEU A 152 9.20 13.05 -6.07
CA LEU A 152 10.17 12.95 -4.98
C LEU A 152 9.56 12.34 -3.71
N TYR A 153 8.32 12.69 -3.40
CA TYR A 153 7.61 12.10 -2.26
C TYR A 153 7.47 10.58 -2.39
N GLU A 154 6.96 10.09 -3.52
CA GLU A 154 6.75 8.67 -3.77
C GLU A 154 8.06 7.89 -3.86
N LEU A 155 9.11 8.50 -4.43
CA LEU A 155 10.45 7.92 -4.42
C LEU A 155 10.97 7.74 -2.99
N TYR A 156 10.83 8.75 -2.13
CA TYR A 156 11.23 8.66 -0.73
C TYR A 156 10.40 7.61 0.03
N GLN A 157 9.08 7.63 -0.12
CA GLN A 157 8.20 6.70 0.58
C GLN A 157 8.45 5.25 0.15
N SER A 158 8.72 5.00 -1.13
CA SER A 158 9.02 3.65 -1.62
C SER A 158 10.41 3.18 -1.22
N ARG A 159 11.46 3.96 -1.50
CA ARG A 159 12.86 3.55 -1.29
C ARG A 159 13.30 3.60 0.17
N ILE A 160 12.90 4.63 0.92
CA ILE A 160 13.35 4.84 2.30
C ILE A 160 12.34 4.27 3.30
N ARG A 161 11.04 4.47 3.07
CA ARG A 161 9.99 4.01 4.00
C ARG A 161 9.42 2.63 3.67
N GLY A 162 9.79 2.03 2.53
CA GLY A 162 9.32 0.71 2.10
C GLY A 162 7.83 0.67 1.80
N LYS A 163 7.22 1.79 1.40
CA LYS A 163 5.80 1.85 1.07
C LYS A 163 5.53 1.16 -0.27
N THR A 164 4.50 0.31 -0.29
CA THR A 164 4.07 -0.41 -1.50
C THR A 164 3.34 0.52 -2.46
N HIS A 165 3.32 0.16 -3.75
CA HIS A 165 2.51 0.87 -4.74
C HIS A 165 1.02 0.89 -4.37
N LEU A 166 0.50 -0.20 -3.81
CA LEU A 166 -0.86 -0.28 -3.26
C LEU A 166 -1.10 0.81 -2.21
N ALA A 167 -0.23 0.94 -1.20
CA ALA A 167 -0.37 1.95 -0.14
C ALA A 167 -0.43 3.37 -0.72
N LEU A 168 0.45 3.67 -1.68
CA LEU A 168 0.49 4.97 -2.34
C LEU A 168 -0.77 5.23 -3.18
N SER A 169 -1.26 4.25 -3.95
CA SER A 169 -2.48 4.41 -4.75
C SER A 169 -3.74 4.54 -3.90
N VAL A 170 -3.86 3.77 -2.81
CA VAL A 170 -5.01 3.84 -1.89
C VAL A 170 -5.03 5.19 -1.17
N ALA A 171 -3.88 5.68 -0.69
CA ALA A 171 -3.80 7.00 -0.06
C ALA A 171 -4.21 8.12 -1.04
N ARG A 172 -3.79 8.03 -2.30
CA ARG A 172 -4.18 8.99 -3.36
C ARG A 172 -5.68 8.97 -3.61
N ARG A 173 -6.25 7.78 -3.81
CA ARG A 173 -7.70 7.58 -4.01
C ARG A 173 -8.51 8.23 -2.89
N ILE A 174 -8.17 7.90 -1.63
CA ILE A 174 -8.89 8.41 -0.45
C ILE A 174 -8.74 9.93 -0.33
N ALA A 175 -7.52 10.46 -0.50
CA ALA A 175 -7.29 11.91 -0.43
C ALA A 175 -8.00 12.68 -1.56
N GLY A 176 -8.02 12.13 -2.77
CA GLY A 176 -8.76 12.69 -3.91
C GLY A 176 -10.25 12.78 -3.61
N GLN A 177 -10.85 11.69 -3.11
CA GLN A 177 -12.26 11.67 -2.70
C GLN A 177 -12.54 12.62 -1.52
N ALA A 178 -11.61 12.75 -0.57
CA ALA A 178 -11.75 13.69 0.53
C ALA A 178 -11.82 15.14 0.05
N ARG A 179 -11.01 15.52 -0.96
CA ARG A 179 -11.05 16.88 -1.55
C ARG A 179 -12.38 17.19 -2.22
N VAL A 180 -13.04 16.19 -2.81
CA VAL A 180 -14.33 16.34 -3.49
C VAL A 180 -15.49 16.36 -2.49
N ARG A 181 -15.47 15.49 -1.48
CA ARG A 181 -16.62 15.28 -0.59
C ARG A 181 -16.57 16.08 0.70
N LEU A 182 -15.38 16.43 1.18
CA LEU A 182 -15.18 17.12 2.45
C LEU A 182 -14.77 18.59 2.24
N VAL A 183 -15.30 19.27 1.22
CA VAL A 183 -14.91 20.64 0.82
C VAL A 183 -15.00 21.63 1.98
N ALA A 184 -16.10 21.62 2.74
CA ALA A 184 -16.31 22.50 3.89
C ALA A 184 -15.31 22.26 5.03
N GLU A 185 -14.73 21.06 5.10
CA GLU A 185 -13.88 20.61 6.19
C GLU A 185 -12.40 20.57 5.78
N LEU A 186 -12.13 20.70 4.48
CA LEU A 186 -10.81 20.62 3.87
C LEU A 186 -9.81 21.60 4.51
N PRO A 187 -10.15 22.89 4.79
CA PRO A 187 -9.21 23.79 5.48
C PRO A 187 -8.71 23.23 6.82
N ASN A 188 -9.57 22.53 7.55
CA ASN A 188 -9.21 21.91 8.82
C ASN A 188 -8.38 20.64 8.65
N LEU A 189 -8.60 19.88 7.57
CA LEU A 189 -7.87 18.65 7.23
C LEU A 189 -6.49 18.93 6.63
N LEU A 190 -6.27 20.10 6.04
CA LEU A 190 -4.97 20.52 5.50
C LEU A 190 -3.99 21.00 6.57
N ARG A 191 -4.44 21.23 7.81
CA ARG A 191 -3.54 21.59 8.92
C ARG A 191 -2.53 20.47 9.18
N LYS A 192 -1.29 20.84 9.49
CA LYS A 192 -0.17 19.93 9.79
C LYS A 192 -0.52 18.81 10.77
N GLU A 193 -1.26 19.14 11.83
CA GLU A 193 -1.60 18.20 12.91
C GLU A 193 -2.91 17.44 12.69
N ALA A 194 -3.67 17.75 11.64
CA ALA A 194 -5.04 17.24 11.46
C ALA A 194 -5.11 15.71 11.42
N MET A 195 -4.12 15.06 10.78
CA MET A 195 -4.06 13.59 10.68
C MET A 195 -3.60 12.91 11.98
N TRP A 196 -3.13 13.68 12.96
CA TRP A 196 -2.73 13.22 14.29
C TRP A 196 -3.79 13.51 15.35
N GLU A 197 -4.69 14.46 15.07
CA GLU A 197 -5.89 14.72 15.89
C GLU A 197 -6.96 13.62 15.72
N ALA A 198 -7.75 13.38 16.77
CA ALA A 198 -8.83 12.39 16.72
C ALA A 198 -9.93 12.80 15.72
N SER A 199 -10.26 14.10 15.66
CA SER A 199 -11.29 14.67 14.79
C SER A 199 -10.98 14.43 13.30
N GLY A 200 -9.76 14.74 12.87
CA GLY A 200 -9.33 14.53 11.48
C GLY A 200 -9.31 13.05 11.10
N ARG A 201 -8.77 12.19 11.97
CA ARG A 201 -8.78 10.73 11.75
C ARG A 201 -10.19 10.16 11.69
N GLN A 202 -11.10 10.60 12.55
CA GLN A 202 -12.50 10.17 12.52
C GLN A 202 -13.22 10.62 11.24
N ARG A 203 -12.93 11.81 10.71
CA ARG A 203 -13.46 12.25 9.41
C ARG A 203 -12.99 11.36 8.27
N MET A 204 -11.68 11.13 8.19
CA MET A 204 -11.11 10.25 7.17
C MET A 204 -11.63 8.81 7.28
N ARG A 205 -11.80 8.29 8.50
CA ARG A 205 -12.37 6.96 8.73
C ARG A 205 -13.82 6.83 8.30
N ARG A 206 -14.64 7.88 8.50
CA ARG A 206 -16.02 7.92 8.00
C ARG A 206 -16.05 7.88 6.48
N LEU A 207 -15.26 8.73 5.83
CA LEU A 207 -15.10 8.73 4.38
C LEU A 207 -14.69 7.35 3.84
N MET A 208 -13.71 6.68 4.46
CA MET A 208 -13.30 5.33 4.06
C MET A 208 -14.44 4.31 4.15
N VAL A 209 -15.33 4.42 5.15
CA VAL A 209 -16.51 3.54 5.24
C VAL A 209 -17.49 3.83 4.09
N ASP A 210 -17.71 5.10 3.75
CA ASP A 210 -18.57 5.49 2.62
C ASP A 210 -18.00 4.95 1.30
N LEU A 211 -16.68 5.11 1.09
CA LEU A 211 -15.99 4.55 -0.07
C LEU A 211 -16.06 3.01 -0.12
N ALA A 212 -16.00 2.33 1.02
CA ALA A 212 -16.18 0.88 1.07
C ALA A 212 -17.62 0.46 0.72
N ALA A 213 -18.62 1.25 1.14
CA ALA A 213 -20.03 1.03 0.81
C ALA A 213 -20.32 1.18 -0.69
N GLU A 214 -19.51 1.98 -1.38
CA GLU A 214 -19.56 2.18 -2.83
C GLU A 214 -18.67 1.18 -3.60
N GLY A 215 -17.85 0.39 -2.91
CA GLY A 215 -16.88 -0.50 -3.54
C GLY A 215 -15.65 0.20 -4.12
N ALA A 216 -15.45 1.49 -3.79
CA ALA A 216 -14.28 2.26 -4.22
C ALA A 216 -12.99 1.91 -3.46
N ILE A 217 -13.13 1.33 -2.26
CA ILE A 217 -12.04 0.70 -1.49
C ILE A 217 -12.55 -0.58 -0.81
N THR A 218 -11.62 -1.42 -0.38
CA THR A 218 -11.86 -2.67 0.36
C THR A 218 -11.07 -2.69 1.67
N LEU A 219 -11.34 -3.67 2.54
CA LEU A 219 -10.53 -3.94 3.72
C LEU A 219 -9.09 -4.28 3.33
N ALA A 220 -8.87 -4.93 2.18
CA ALA A 220 -7.52 -5.21 1.69
C ALA A 220 -6.77 -3.91 1.35
N ASP A 221 -7.45 -2.94 0.75
CA ASP A 221 -6.88 -1.62 0.47
C ASP A 221 -6.55 -0.89 1.77
N TYR A 222 -7.43 -1.00 2.77
CA TYR A 222 -7.20 -0.47 4.10
C TYR A 222 -5.94 -1.08 4.74
N HIS A 223 -5.76 -2.40 4.66
CA HIS A 223 -4.56 -3.09 5.15
C HIS A 223 -3.30 -2.70 4.38
N GLY A 224 -3.41 -2.46 3.06
CA GLY A 224 -2.33 -1.91 2.25
C GLY A 224 -1.87 -0.54 2.74
N LEU A 225 -2.81 0.34 3.11
CA LEU A 225 -2.50 1.68 3.63
C LEU A 225 -2.07 1.68 5.11
N PHE A 226 -2.72 0.84 5.93
CA PHE A 226 -2.51 0.71 7.37
C PHE A 226 -2.19 -0.74 7.74
N PRO A 227 -0.95 -1.21 7.50
CA PRO A 227 -0.57 -2.61 7.77
C PRO A 227 -0.70 -2.96 9.25
N ILE A 228 -1.20 -4.16 9.55
CA ILE A 228 -1.29 -4.69 10.92
C ILE A 228 0.11 -5.02 11.46
N GLN A 229 0.34 -4.75 12.73
CA GLN A 229 1.59 -5.08 13.44
C GLN A 229 1.51 -6.51 14.00
N GLU A 230 2.08 -7.49 13.28
CA GLU A 230 2.04 -8.91 13.66
C GLU A 230 2.70 -9.19 15.03
N GLY A 231 3.85 -8.57 15.32
CA GLY A 231 4.61 -8.80 16.56
C GLY A 231 4.10 -8.14 17.84
N ARG A 232 2.86 -7.61 17.86
CA ARG A 232 2.26 -6.96 19.05
C ARG A 232 0.98 -7.66 19.48
N PRO A 233 0.53 -7.59 20.74
CA PRO A 233 -0.82 -8.04 21.09
C PRO A 233 -1.90 -7.21 20.40
N GLY A 234 -3.04 -7.83 20.08
CA GLY A 234 -4.18 -7.14 19.49
C GLY A 234 -4.04 -6.83 17.99
N ILE A 235 -5.11 -6.25 17.42
CA ILE A 235 -5.09 -5.66 16.09
C ILE A 235 -4.73 -4.18 16.21
N GLU A 236 -3.46 -3.88 15.93
CA GLU A 236 -2.93 -2.52 15.84
C GLU A 236 -2.33 -2.30 14.45
N THR A 237 -2.56 -1.14 13.87
CA THR A 237 -2.01 -0.77 12.56
C THR A 237 -0.85 0.21 12.70
N ARG A 238 0.03 0.27 11.69
CA ARG A 238 1.06 1.31 11.63
C ARG A 238 0.42 2.66 11.31
N PRO A 239 0.78 3.76 12.01
CA PRO A 239 0.13 5.06 11.82
C PRO A 239 0.63 5.83 10.59
N ASP A 240 1.63 5.31 9.89
CA ASP A 240 2.31 6.01 8.79
C ASP A 240 1.42 6.23 7.54
N GLY A 241 0.33 5.49 7.39
CA GLY A 241 -0.70 5.79 6.38
C GLY A 241 -1.31 7.19 6.53
N TRP A 242 -1.33 7.74 7.75
CA TRP A 242 -1.81 9.11 8.02
C TRP A 242 -0.92 10.18 7.38
N ASN A 243 0.38 9.93 7.29
CA ASN A 243 1.31 10.84 6.63
C ASN A 243 1.08 10.85 5.11
N LEU A 244 0.84 9.68 4.50
CA LEU A 244 0.49 9.60 3.07
C LEU A 244 -0.78 10.41 2.77
N LEU A 245 -1.83 10.25 3.60
CA LEU A 245 -3.06 11.02 3.46
C LEU A 245 -2.81 12.53 3.61
N ARG A 246 -2.01 12.95 4.60
CA ARG A 246 -1.62 14.37 4.76
C ARG A 246 -0.98 14.93 3.49
N TYR A 247 -0.05 14.19 2.90
CA TYR A 247 0.65 14.63 1.69
C TYR A 247 -0.33 14.79 0.52
N TYR A 248 -1.11 13.74 0.22
CA TYR A 248 -1.99 13.73 -0.94
C TYR A 248 -3.22 14.63 -0.80
N LEU A 249 -3.67 14.94 0.42
CA LEU A 249 -4.70 15.97 0.63
C LEU A 249 -4.26 17.33 0.09
N ASN A 250 -2.96 17.63 0.17
CA ASN A 250 -2.39 18.89 -0.32
C ASN A 250 -1.98 18.83 -1.80
N HIS A 251 -1.65 17.65 -2.33
CA HIS A 251 -1.04 17.48 -3.67
C HIS A 251 -1.90 16.71 -4.69
N GLY A 252 -3.04 16.15 -4.28
CA GLY A 252 -3.81 15.23 -5.12
C GLY A 252 -4.69 15.95 -6.15
N ASN A 253 -4.45 15.66 -7.43
CA ASN A 253 -5.43 15.83 -8.50
C ASN A 253 -5.76 14.45 -9.06
N GLY A 254 -7.02 14.02 -8.95
CA GLY A 254 -7.54 12.92 -9.76
C GLY A 254 -7.66 11.58 -9.07
N ASP A 255 -8.72 10.91 -9.48
CA ASP A 255 -9.24 9.64 -8.98
C ASP A 255 -8.52 8.46 -9.66
N GLU A 256 -7.21 8.32 -9.41
CA GLU A 256 -6.42 7.23 -10.02
C GLU A 256 -6.87 5.84 -9.51
N PRO A 257 -6.82 4.81 -10.36
CA PRO A 257 -7.18 3.45 -9.98
C PRO A 257 -6.21 2.89 -8.94
N ILE A 258 -6.74 2.05 -8.06
CA ILE A 258 -5.94 1.32 -7.08
C ILE A 258 -5.13 0.25 -7.81
N VAL A 259 -3.83 0.20 -7.57
CA VAL A 259 -2.96 -0.85 -8.11
C VAL A 259 -3.10 -2.08 -7.23
N GLU A 260 -3.53 -3.22 -7.80
CA GLU A 260 -3.70 -4.46 -7.03
C GLU A 260 -2.37 -4.89 -6.38
N GLY A 261 -2.44 -5.26 -5.10
CA GLY A 261 -1.33 -5.89 -4.38
C GLY A 261 -1.33 -7.40 -4.56
N SER A 262 -0.16 -8.00 -4.78
CA SER A 262 0.03 -9.46 -4.96
C SER A 262 0.47 -10.20 -3.68
N GLY A 263 0.20 -9.63 -2.49
CA GLY A 263 0.66 -10.19 -1.21
C GLY A 263 -0.21 -11.33 -0.66
N ALA A 264 0.42 -12.31 -0.02
CA ALA A 264 -0.29 -13.26 0.84
C ALA A 264 -0.88 -12.54 2.05
N MET A 265 -2.10 -12.91 2.44
CA MET A 265 -2.80 -12.32 3.59
C MET A 265 -2.12 -12.70 4.91
N ALA A 266 -1.85 -11.70 5.76
CA ALA A 266 -1.17 -11.94 7.03
C ALA A 266 -2.08 -12.65 8.06
N PRO A 267 -1.53 -13.37 9.05
CA PRO A 267 -2.33 -14.13 10.01
C PRO A 267 -3.39 -13.29 10.76
N LYS A 268 -3.05 -12.07 11.19
CA LYS A 268 -4.03 -11.21 11.86
C LYS A 268 -5.07 -10.64 10.93
N GLU A 269 -4.73 -10.38 9.67
CA GLU A 269 -5.71 -9.98 8.66
C GLU A 269 -6.71 -11.11 8.43
N ALA A 270 -6.23 -12.35 8.35
CA ALA A 270 -7.06 -13.55 8.25
C ALA A 270 -7.98 -13.69 9.47
N ALA A 271 -7.45 -13.46 10.68
CA ALA A 271 -8.22 -13.49 11.92
C ALA A 271 -9.35 -12.46 11.92
N VAL A 272 -9.09 -11.21 11.54
CA VAL A 272 -10.12 -10.16 11.43
C VAL A 272 -11.25 -10.60 10.50
N ARG A 273 -10.91 -11.12 9.31
CA ARG A 273 -11.91 -11.60 8.34
C ARG A 273 -12.69 -12.80 8.87
N PHE A 274 -12.02 -13.74 9.54
CA PHE A 274 -12.66 -14.90 10.14
C PHE A 274 -13.73 -14.50 11.16
N TYR A 275 -13.36 -13.65 12.13
CA TYR A 275 -14.30 -13.20 13.16
C TYR A 275 -15.41 -12.30 12.59
N ALA A 276 -15.07 -11.39 11.68
CA ALA A 276 -16.07 -10.55 11.01
C ALA A 276 -17.11 -11.42 10.26
N GLY A 277 -16.64 -12.41 9.48
CA GLY A 277 -17.51 -13.28 8.69
C GLY A 277 -18.36 -14.21 9.52
N ALA A 278 -17.82 -14.75 10.61
CA ALA A 278 -18.58 -15.53 11.59
C ALA A 278 -19.71 -14.72 12.23
N ILE A 279 -19.39 -13.52 12.72
CA ILE A 279 -20.36 -12.60 13.34
C ILE A 279 -21.45 -12.19 12.35
N TRP A 280 -21.08 -11.94 11.10
CA TRP A 280 -22.01 -11.61 10.02
C TRP A 280 -22.98 -12.76 9.75
N ARG A 281 -22.47 -13.99 9.54
CA ARG A 281 -23.30 -15.17 9.25
C ARG A 281 -24.32 -15.43 10.36
N ASP A 282 -23.88 -15.54 11.62
CA ASP A 282 -24.81 -15.78 12.75
C ASP A 282 -25.88 -14.69 12.87
N TYR A 283 -25.53 -13.42 12.65
CA TYR A 283 -26.51 -12.33 12.76
C TYR A 283 -27.47 -12.32 11.56
N VAL A 284 -26.96 -12.47 10.34
CA VAL A 284 -27.79 -12.42 9.13
C VAL A 284 -28.71 -13.64 9.04
N GLU A 285 -28.25 -14.83 9.43
CA GLU A 285 -29.09 -16.03 9.49
C GLU A 285 -30.21 -15.90 10.51
N SER A 286 -29.95 -15.26 11.65
CA SER A 286 -30.94 -15.14 12.74
C SER A 286 -31.85 -13.92 12.65
N GLN A 287 -31.35 -12.80 12.12
CA GLN A 287 -32.05 -11.50 12.15
C GLN A 287 -32.23 -10.85 10.78
N GLY A 288 -31.53 -11.31 9.74
CA GLY A 288 -31.56 -10.75 8.39
C GLY A 288 -30.51 -9.65 8.14
N ARG A 289 -30.18 -9.45 6.86
CA ARG A 289 -29.19 -8.46 6.38
C ARG A 289 -29.59 -7.03 6.71
N ASP A 290 -30.84 -6.65 6.50
CA ASP A 290 -31.29 -5.27 6.69
C ASP A 290 -31.20 -4.84 8.16
N ARG A 291 -31.50 -5.75 9.09
CA ARG A 291 -31.29 -5.52 10.51
C ARG A 291 -29.82 -5.41 10.88
N PHE A 292 -28.93 -6.18 10.25
CA PHE A 292 -27.49 -6.01 10.46
C PHE A 292 -27.04 -4.60 10.09
N VAL A 293 -27.42 -4.13 8.90
CA VAL A 293 -27.05 -2.79 8.43
C VAL A 293 -27.57 -1.72 9.38
N ARG A 294 -28.85 -1.79 9.76
CA ARG A 294 -29.46 -0.81 10.65
C ARG A 294 -28.87 -0.84 12.06
N ASP A 295 -28.81 -2.02 12.69
CA ASP A 295 -28.51 -2.16 14.11
C ASP A 295 -27.00 -2.18 14.38
N VAL A 296 -26.21 -2.80 13.50
CA VAL A 296 -24.76 -2.96 13.67
C VAL A 296 -23.99 -1.84 12.98
N LEU A 297 -24.14 -1.67 11.66
CA LEU A 297 -23.42 -0.60 10.95
C LEU A 297 -23.90 0.78 11.37
N GLY A 298 -25.22 0.96 11.54
CA GLY A 298 -25.81 2.16 12.13
C GLY A 298 -25.42 2.38 13.59
N GLY A 299 -25.28 1.31 14.39
CA GLY A 299 -24.79 1.42 15.77
C GLY A 299 -23.33 1.88 15.84
N LEU A 300 -22.46 1.36 14.97
CA LEU A 300 -21.04 1.72 14.87
C LEU A 300 -20.81 3.12 14.29
N SER A 301 -21.72 3.64 13.45
CA SER A 301 -21.60 5.00 12.94
C SER A 301 -21.89 6.07 14.00
N HIS A 302 -22.66 5.71 15.04
CA HIS A 302 -23.03 6.58 16.15
C HIS A 302 -22.28 6.24 17.47
N ASP A 303 -21.17 5.50 17.39
CA ASP A 303 -20.35 5.06 18.54
C ASP A 303 -21.14 4.33 19.65
N ARG A 304 -22.25 3.67 19.31
CA ARG A 304 -23.10 2.94 20.28
C ARG A 304 -22.61 1.53 20.58
N LEU A 305 -21.78 0.97 19.69
CA LEU A 305 -21.25 -0.38 19.80
C LEU A 305 -19.75 -0.34 20.12
N GLY A 306 -19.34 -1.14 21.10
CA GLY A 306 -17.97 -1.15 21.61
C GLY A 306 -17.58 -2.50 22.21
N SER A 307 -16.73 -2.48 23.23
CA SER A 307 -16.10 -3.70 23.76
C SER A 307 -17.11 -4.71 24.30
N ASN A 308 -18.11 -4.26 25.06
CA ASN A 308 -19.15 -5.13 25.62
C ASN A 308 -19.96 -5.83 24.53
N TRP A 309 -20.32 -5.10 23.47
CA TRP A 309 -21.06 -5.68 22.34
C TRP A 309 -20.23 -6.74 21.63
N LEU A 310 -18.97 -6.44 21.29
CA LEU A 310 -18.10 -7.40 20.62
C LEU A 310 -17.85 -8.65 21.47
N ARG A 311 -17.62 -8.47 22.78
CA ARG A 311 -17.45 -9.57 23.73
C ARG A 311 -18.70 -10.46 23.77
N GLY A 312 -19.90 -9.86 23.78
CA GLY A 312 -21.16 -10.60 23.72
C GLY A 312 -21.28 -11.45 22.46
N ARG A 313 -20.84 -10.94 21.30
CA ARG A 313 -20.82 -11.71 20.04
C ARG A 313 -19.82 -12.87 20.10
N PHE A 314 -18.64 -12.66 20.67
CA PHE A 314 -17.65 -13.74 20.89
C PHE A 314 -18.19 -14.83 21.82
N LEU A 315 -18.82 -14.45 22.94
CA LEU A 315 -19.40 -15.41 23.89
C LEU A 315 -20.52 -16.24 23.25
N ARG A 316 -21.36 -15.63 22.42
CA ARG A 316 -22.43 -16.34 21.70
C ARG A 316 -21.86 -17.40 20.75
N LEU A 317 -20.82 -17.05 19.99
CA LEU A 317 -20.21 -17.94 18.99
C LEU A 317 -19.28 -19.00 19.61
N ALA A 318 -18.78 -18.77 20.83
CA ALA A 318 -17.94 -19.74 21.54
C ALA A 318 -18.62 -21.10 21.78
N TRP A 319 -19.95 -21.14 21.81
CA TRP A 319 -20.72 -22.37 22.01
C TRP A 319 -20.93 -23.18 20.73
N SER A 320 -20.77 -22.58 19.56
CA SER A 320 -21.17 -23.19 18.28
C SER A 320 -20.10 -23.17 17.20
N GLN A 321 -19.01 -22.40 17.38
CA GLN A 321 -17.99 -22.24 16.36
C GLN A 321 -16.58 -22.35 16.94
N GLU A 322 -15.80 -23.28 16.38
CA GLU A 322 -14.38 -23.42 16.69
C GLU A 322 -13.61 -22.12 16.39
N GLY A 323 -12.60 -21.81 17.19
CA GLY A 323 -11.82 -20.57 17.09
C GLY A 323 -12.38 -19.41 17.92
N PHE A 324 -13.56 -19.53 18.53
CA PHE A 324 -14.09 -18.55 19.47
C PHE A 324 -13.78 -18.94 20.92
N SER A 325 -12.90 -18.18 21.56
CA SER A 325 -12.52 -18.35 22.97
C SER A 325 -12.17 -17.01 23.61
N TYR A 326 -12.00 -16.98 24.93
CA TYR A 326 -11.48 -15.79 25.60
C TYR A 326 -10.06 -15.45 25.12
N ALA A 327 -9.21 -16.47 24.89
CA ALA A 327 -7.85 -16.26 24.38
C ALA A 327 -7.87 -15.66 22.97
N ALA A 328 -8.76 -16.14 22.10
CA ALA A 328 -8.98 -15.58 20.76
C ALA A 328 -9.46 -14.12 20.81
N TYR A 329 -10.42 -13.81 21.68
CA TYR A 329 -10.88 -12.43 21.91
C TYR A 329 -9.75 -11.53 22.40
N ALA A 330 -8.97 -11.99 23.38
CA ALA A 330 -7.82 -11.28 23.93
C ALA A 330 -6.75 -11.02 22.85
N ALA A 331 -6.43 -12.02 22.03
CA ALA A 331 -5.44 -11.91 20.96
C ALA A 331 -5.78 -10.83 19.92
N VAL A 332 -7.07 -10.57 19.70
CA VAL A 332 -7.55 -9.55 18.75
C VAL A 332 -7.74 -8.20 19.41
N THR A 333 -8.11 -8.16 20.69
CA THR A 333 -8.63 -6.93 21.32
C THR A 333 -7.80 -6.39 22.47
N GLN A 334 -6.75 -7.06 22.95
CA GLN A 334 -5.93 -6.55 24.05
C GLN A 334 -4.65 -5.89 23.53
N ASP A 335 -4.25 -4.80 24.18
CA ASP A 335 -2.95 -4.17 23.96
C ASP A 335 -1.83 -4.89 24.72
N GLN A 336 -0.62 -4.34 24.63
CA GLN A 336 0.60 -4.86 25.27
C GLN A 336 0.50 -4.93 26.80
N THR A 337 -0.43 -4.19 27.41
CA THR A 337 -0.68 -4.13 28.84
C THR A 337 -1.83 -5.04 29.28
N GLY A 338 -2.44 -5.78 28.35
CA GLY A 338 -3.62 -6.61 28.59
C GLY A 338 -4.93 -5.82 28.67
N LYS A 339 -4.91 -4.50 28.39
CA LYS A 339 -6.12 -3.68 28.44
C LYS A 339 -6.93 -3.84 27.15
N PRO A 340 -8.27 -3.87 27.23
CA PRO A 340 -9.13 -3.92 26.04
C PRO A 340 -8.97 -2.67 25.16
N HIS A 341 -8.51 -2.88 23.93
CA HIS A 341 -8.40 -1.91 22.85
C HIS A 341 -9.16 -2.39 21.59
N VAL A 342 -10.47 -2.11 21.54
CA VAL A 342 -11.39 -2.67 20.53
C VAL A 342 -11.62 -1.78 19.30
N ARG A 343 -11.23 -0.51 19.36
CA ARG A 343 -11.59 0.49 18.32
C ARG A 343 -11.09 0.10 16.94
N GLU A 344 -9.83 -0.36 16.87
CA GLU A 344 -9.21 -0.75 15.61
C GLU A 344 -9.76 -2.06 15.04
N PRO A 345 -9.84 -3.17 15.81
CA PRO A 345 -10.50 -4.38 15.33
C PRO A 345 -11.94 -4.15 14.86
N LEU A 346 -12.74 -3.41 15.64
CA LEU A 346 -14.12 -3.10 15.26
C LEU A 346 -14.21 -2.25 13.99
N TYR A 347 -13.27 -1.33 13.79
CA TYR A 347 -13.23 -0.54 12.57
C TYR A 347 -12.94 -1.40 11.34
N GLN A 348 -11.99 -2.33 11.44
CA GLN A 348 -11.69 -3.25 10.34
C GLN A 348 -12.84 -4.24 10.07
N MET A 349 -13.48 -4.76 11.13
CA MET A 349 -14.71 -5.56 10.99
C MET A 349 -15.84 -4.75 10.33
N ARG A 350 -15.97 -3.45 10.67
CA ARG A 350 -16.94 -2.55 10.04
C ARG A 350 -16.71 -2.42 8.54
N LEU A 351 -15.46 -2.22 8.10
CA LEU A 351 -15.14 -2.18 6.66
C LEU A 351 -15.55 -3.49 5.98
N TRP A 352 -15.19 -4.64 6.57
CA TRP A 352 -15.57 -5.95 6.06
C TRP A 352 -17.09 -6.13 5.98
N TRP A 353 -17.83 -5.75 7.02
CA TRP A 353 -19.29 -5.85 7.06
C TRP A 353 -19.96 -4.91 6.07
N THR A 354 -19.41 -3.72 5.85
CA THR A 354 -19.87 -2.80 4.80
C THR A 354 -19.72 -3.45 3.42
N GLU A 355 -18.59 -4.09 3.13
CA GLU A 355 -18.41 -4.87 1.90
C GLU A 355 -19.41 -6.05 1.83
N ALA A 356 -19.67 -6.71 2.96
CA ALA A 356 -20.59 -7.84 3.04
C ALA A 356 -22.01 -7.40 2.71
N ALA A 357 -22.39 -6.27 3.28
CA ALA A 357 -23.67 -5.62 3.06
C ALA A 357 -23.81 -5.04 1.67
N ARG A 358 -22.74 -4.86 0.90
CA ARG A 358 -22.80 -4.59 -0.55
C ARG A 358 -22.94 -5.88 -1.38
N GLY A 359 -22.54 -7.02 -0.83
CA GLY A 359 -22.49 -8.32 -1.52
C GLY A 359 -21.08 -8.72 -1.99
N SER A 360 -20.02 -8.11 -1.45
CA SER A 360 -18.65 -8.22 -1.95
C SER A 360 -17.65 -8.80 -0.94
N THR A 361 -18.10 -9.54 0.09
CA THR A 361 -17.16 -10.14 1.04
C THR A 361 -16.36 -11.30 0.46
N GLY A 362 -15.18 -10.96 -0.06
CA GLY A 362 -13.94 -11.43 0.56
C GLY A 362 -13.57 -12.92 0.43
N SER A 363 -14.09 -13.61 -0.57
CA SER A 363 -13.25 -14.43 -1.45
C SER A 363 -13.80 -14.19 -2.85
N GLY A 364 -13.13 -13.33 -3.64
CA GLY A 364 -13.65 -12.90 -4.93
C GLY A 364 -14.18 -14.09 -5.72
N SER A 365 -15.47 -14.05 -6.04
CA SER A 365 -16.11 -15.10 -6.83
C SER A 365 -15.41 -15.17 -8.18
N THR A 366 -14.81 -16.32 -8.47
CA THR A 366 -14.07 -16.55 -9.71
C THR A 366 -14.92 -17.39 -10.64
N LEU A 367 -15.18 -16.89 -11.85
CA LEU A 367 -15.75 -17.69 -12.93
C LEU A 367 -14.62 -18.32 -13.74
N ILE A 368 -14.75 -19.60 -14.08
CA ILE A 368 -13.88 -20.30 -15.04
C ILE A 368 -14.77 -20.79 -16.18
N VAL A 369 -14.62 -20.23 -17.37
CA VAL A 369 -15.41 -20.59 -18.56
C VAL A 369 -14.57 -21.49 -19.48
N CYS A 370 -15.00 -22.74 -19.61
CA CYS A 370 -14.37 -23.73 -20.48
C CYS A 370 -15.19 -23.91 -21.76
N ASN A 371 -14.53 -24.18 -22.88
CA ASN A 371 -15.21 -24.50 -24.14
C ASN A 371 -15.82 -25.90 -24.12
N HIS A 372 -15.21 -26.84 -23.40
CA HIS A 372 -15.62 -28.25 -23.38
C HIS A 372 -16.06 -28.72 -21.98
N VAL A 373 -17.11 -29.55 -21.93
CA VAL A 373 -17.65 -30.12 -20.68
C VAL A 373 -16.61 -30.96 -19.94
N LYS A 374 -15.79 -31.73 -20.67
CA LYS A 374 -14.74 -32.56 -20.08
C LYS A 374 -13.70 -31.73 -19.33
N THR A 375 -13.27 -30.60 -19.90
CA THR A 375 -12.34 -29.67 -19.26
C THR A 375 -12.94 -29.05 -18.01
N ALA A 376 -14.20 -28.61 -18.07
CA ALA A 376 -14.92 -28.07 -16.91
C ALA A 376 -15.02 -29.09 -15.76
N GLN A 377 -15.28 -30.37 -16.07
CA GLN A 377 -15.34 -31.45 -15.07
C GLN A 377 -13.97 -31.72 -14.44
N MET A 378 -12.90 -31.73 -15.24
CA MET A 378 -11.52 -31.93 -14.75
C MET A 378 -11.10 -30.81 -13.80
N ILE A 379 -11.24 -29.55 -14.23
CA ILE A 379 -10.90 -28.37 -13.42
C ILE A 379 -11.73 -28.34 -12.14
N TYR A 380 -13.04 -28.65 -12.23
CA TYR A 380 -13.90 -28.74 -11.06
C TYR A 380 -13.40 -29.79 -10.06
N ALA A 381 -13.04 -30.99 -10.52
CA ALA A 381 -12.55 -32.05 -9.64
C ALA A 381 -11.26 -31.65 -8.91
N GLU A 382 -10.30 -31.06 -9.63
CA GLU A 382 -9.03 -30.57 -9.08
C GLU A 382 -9.22 -29.43 -8.07
N LEU A 383 -10.08 -28.46 -8.39
CA LEU A 383 -10.36 -27.35 -7.49
C LEU A 383 -11.15 -27.80 -6.26
N LYS A 384 -12.07 -28.75 -6.42
CA LYS A 384 -12.84 -29.30 -5.30
C LYS A 384 -11.97 -30.11 -4.34
N SER A 385 -10.94 -30.80 -4.84
CA SER A 385 -10.00 -31.53 -3.97
C SER A 385 -9.02 -30.61 -3.23
N THR A 386 -8.78 -29.41 -3.76
CA THR A 386 -7.77 -28.47 -3.24
C THR A 386 -8.36 -27.36 -2.37
N LEU A 387 -9.65 -27.02 -2.57
CA LEU A 387 -10.32 -25.93 -1.86
C LEU A 387 -11.34 -26.47 -0.85
N ASP A 388 -11.18 -26.09 0.43
CA ASP A 388 -11.98 -26.58 1.56
C ASP A 388 -13.48 -26.15 1.57
N SER A 389 -13.96 -25.30 0.63
CA SER A 389 -15.39 -25.12 0.35
C SER A 389 -15.74 -24.11 -0.75
N ASN A 390 -16.95 -24.28 -1.31
CA ASN A 390 -17.72 -23.39 -2.20
C ASN A 390 -17.27 -23.32 -3.69
N VAL A 391 -17.00 -24.49 -4.29
CA VAL A 391 -16.82 -24.66 -5.74
C VAL A 391 -18.08 -25.26 -6.36
N LEU A 392 -18.63 -24.62 -7.38
CA LEU A 392 -19.79 -25.12 -8.15
C LEU A 392 -19.40 -25.42 -9.60
N LEU A 393 -20.13 -26.34 -10.23
CA LEU A 393 -19.98 -26.72 -11.64
C LEU A 393 -21.30 -26.50 -12.37
N LEU A 394 -21.27 -25.87 -13.55
CA LEU A 394 -22.44 -25.70 -14.41
C LEU A 394 -22.11 -25.97 -15.88
N HIS A 395 -22.72 -26.98 -16.48
CA HIS A 395 -22.49 -27.33 -17.89
C HIS A 395 -23.73 -27.90 -18.57
N GLY A 396 -23.70 -27.99 -19.90
CA GLY A 396 -24.87 -28.37 -20.71
C GLY A 396 -25.36 -29.82 -20.57
N ARG A 397 -24.63 -30.68 -19.83
CA ARG A 397 -25.00 -32.08 -19.58
C ARG A 397 -25.81 -32.33 -18.29
N PHE A 398 -26.17 -31.28 -17.54
CA PHE A 398 -27.09 -31.43 -16.40
C PHE A 398 -28.53 -31.56 -16.88
N ASN A 399 -29.35 -32.32 -16.15
CA ASN A 399 -30.80 -32.32 -16.36
C ASN A 399 -31.41 -30.97 -15.91
N ALA A 400 -32.67 -30.72 -16.27
CA ALA A 400 -33.34 -29.45 -15.99
C ALA A 400 -33.45 -29.15 -14.47
N GLU A 401 -33.65 -30.17 -13.65
CA GLU A 401 -33.79 -30.02 -12.20
C GLU A 401 -32.47 -29.60 -11.54
N ASP A 402 -31.37 -30.29 -11.85
CA ASP A 402 -30.02 -30.00 -11.36
C ASP A 402 -29.56 -28.62 -11.82
N ARG A 403 -29.84 -28.27 -13.08
CA ARG A 403 -29.54 -26.94 -13.62
C ARG A 403 -30.28 -25.85 -12.85
N ASN A 404 -31.59 -26.00 -12.65
CA ASN A 404 -32.40 -25.04 -11.89
C ASN A 404 -31.91 -24.92 -10.45
N ARG A 405 -31.50 -26.02 -9.83
CA ARG A 405 -30.93 -26.03 -8.48
C ARG A 405 -29.62 -25.24 -8.42
N ILE A 406 -28.69 -25.48 -9.34
CA ILE A 406 -27.39 -24.79 -9.38
C ILE A 406 -27.58 -23.31 -9.70
N GLU A 407 -28.44 -22.96 -10.66
CA GLU A 407 -28.76 -21.57 -11.00
C GLU A 407 -29.41 -20.84 -9.82
N ALA A 408 -30.31 -21.49 -9.09
CA ALA A 408 -30.91 -20.93 -7.88
C ALA A 408 -29.87 -20.71 -6.76
N LEU A 409 -28.90 -21.61 -6.60
CA LEU A 409 -27.81 -21.45 -5.64
C LEU A 409 -26.94 -20.23 -5.97
N VAL A 410 -26.59 -20.06 -7.24
CA VAL A 410 -25.74 -18.95 -7.71
C VAL A 410 -26.48 -17.60 -7.67
N THR A 411 -27.78 -17.59 -7.97
CA THR A 411 -28.57 -16.35 -8.11
C THR A 411 -29.23 -15.88 -6.81
N ARG A 412 -29.69 -16.80 -5.95
CA ARG A 412 -30.55 -16.45 -4.79
C ARG A 412 -29.87 -16.51 -3.43
N LYS A 413 -28.74 -17.21 -3.28
CA LYS A 413 -28.06 -17.37 -1.98
C LYS A 413 -26.83 -16.46 -1.86
N ALA A 414 -25.73 -16.90 -2.45
CA ALA A 414 -24.45 -16.21 -2.45
C ALA A 414 -23.62 -16.76 -3.62
N LEU A 415 -22.85 -15.89 -4.27
CA LEU A 415 -21.94 -16.31 -5.33
C LEU A 415 -20.96 -17.37 -4.81
N PRO A 416 -20.71 -18.44 -5.59
CA PRO A 416 -19.70 -19.41 -5.21
C PRO A 416 -18.32 -18.76 -5.23
N ARG A 417 -17.40 -19.28 -4.42
CA ARG A 417 -15.99 -18.85 -4.44
C ARG A 417 -15.38 -19.15 -5.80
N VAL A 418 -15.73 -20.29 -6.40
CA VAL A 418 -15.44 -20.60 -7.80
C VAL A 418 -16.67 -21.20 -8.48
N LEU A 419 -17.08 -20.65 -9.61
CA LEU A 419 -17.98 -21.32 -10.56
C LEU A 419 -17.17 -21.79 -11.75
N VAL A 420 -17.10 -23.10 -11.98
CA VAL A 420 -16.59 -23.66 -13.23
C VAL A 420 -17.78 -23.89 -14.15
N ALA A 421 -17.75 -23.34 -15.36
CA ALA A 421 -18.88 -23.45 -16.28
C ALA A 421 -18.48 -23.57 -17.75
N THR A 422 -19.42 -23.99 -18.58
CA THR A 422 -19.29 -23.95 -20.05
C THR A 422 -20.13 -22.83 -20.65
N ARG A 423 -20.30 -22.81 -21.99
CA ARG A 423 -21.15 -21.87 -22.76
C ARG A 423 -22.60 -21.69 -22.25
N VAL A 424 -23.04 -22.53 -21.31
CA VAL A 424 -24.34 -22.39 -20.63
C VAL A 424 -24.52 -21.03 -19.95
N ILE A 425 -23.42 -20.43 -19.50
CA ILE A 425 -23.42 -19.09 -18.86
C ILE A 425 -23.86 -17.96 -19.81
N GLU A 426 -23.79 -18.16 -21.14
CA GLU A 426 -24.13 -17.15 -22.14
C GLU A 426 -25.63 -16.86 -22.19
N VAL A 427 -26.47 -17.76 -21.67
CA VAL A 427 -27.94 -17.69 -21.81
C VAL A 427 -28.67 -17.61 -20.46
N SER A 428 -28.14 -18.22 -19.39
CA SER A 428 -28.93 -18.46 -18.17
C SER A 428 -28.46 -17.81 -16.86
N LEU A 429 -27.37 -17.03 -16.85
CA LEU A 429 -26.92 -16.33 -15.64
C LEU A 429 -26.87 -14.81 -15.83
N ASN A 430 -27.36 -14.10 -14.82
CA ASN A 430 -27.25 -12.64 -14.67
C ASN A 430 -26.71 -12.35 -13.27
N VAL A 431 -25.40 -12.52 -13.09
CA VAL A 431 -24.70 -12.35 -11.82
C VAL A 431 -23.32 -11.76 -12.05
N ASP A 432 -22.80 -10.98 -11.09
CA ASP A 432 -21.52 -10.28 -11.22
C ASP A 432 -20.38 -11.04 -10.53
N PHE A 433 -19.49 -11.65 -11.32
CA PHE A 433 -18.27 -12.27 -10.79
C PHE A 433 -17.14 -11.26 -10.63
N HIS A 434 -16.30 -11.44 -9.61
CA HIS A 434 -15.18 -10.54 -9.35
C HIS A 434 -14.04 -10.74 -10.37
N ARG A 435 -13.86 -11.98 -10.84
CA ARG A 435 -12.82 -12.34 -11.81
C ARG A 435 -13.34 -13.45 -12.72
N ALA A 436 -12.87 -13.47 -13.96
CA ALA A 436 -13.18 -14.53 -14.91
C ALA A 436 -11.92 -15.02 -15.62
N PHE A 437 -11.74 -16.34 -15.69
CA PHE A 437 -10.79 -17.01 -16.57
C PHE A 437 -11.59 -17.66 -17.70
N VAL A 438 -11.29 -17.29 -18.94
CA VAL A 438 -12.06 -17.76 -20.11
C VAL A 438 -11.10 -18.42 -21.08
N GLU A 439 -11.40 -19.65 -21.48
CA GLU A 439 -10.66 -20.30 -22.56
C GLU A 439 -10.78 -19.47 -23.86
N PRO A 440 -9.73 -19.46 -24.72
CA PRO A 440 -9.77 -18.78 -25.99
C PRO A 440 -11.02 -19.12 -26.80
N ALA A 441 -11.68 -18.09 -27.32
CA ALA A 441 -12.88 -18.21 -28.14
C ALA A 441 -12.94 -17.04 -29.14
N PRO A 442 -13.73 -17.16 -30.22
CA PRO A 442 -14.02 -16.05 -31.12
C PRO A 442 -14.48 -14.79 -30.36
N ILE A 443 -14.13 -13.61 -30.88
CA ILE A 443 -14.33 -12.31 -30.23
C ILE A 443 -15.80 -12.04 -29.87
N ASP A 444 -16.72 -12.44 -30.75
CA ASP A 444 -18.17 -12.38 -30.57
C ASP A 444 -18.65 -13.23 -29.38
N ALA A 445 -18.11 -14.44 -29.23
CA ALA A 445 -18.39 -15.30 -28.08
C ALA A 445 -17.81 -14.72 -26.77
N LEU A 446 -16.62 -14.11 -26.80
CA LEU A 446 -16.04 -13.45 -25.63
C LEU A 446 -16.90 -12.26 -25.17
N VAL A 447 -17.35 -11.41 -26.10
CA VAL A 447 -18.22 -10.26 -25.79
C VAL A 447 -19.54 -10.71 -25.15
N GLN A 448 -20.15 -11.78 -25.67
CA GLN A 448 -21.38 -12.35 -25.08
C GLN A 448 -21.13 -12.94 -23.69
N ARG A 449 -20.01 -13.64 -23.48
CA ARG A 449 -19.61 -14.20 -22.19
C ARG A 449 -19.34 -13.11 -21.15
N PHE A 450 -18.71 -12.00 -21.54
CA PHE A 450 -18.44 -10.88 -20.63
C PHE A 450 -19.72 -10.13 -20.24
N GLY A 451 -20.58 -9.80 -21.20
CA GLY A 451 -21.77 -8.96 -20.97
C GLY A 451 -22.90 -9.62 -20.14
N ARG A 452 -22.84 -10.93 -19.91
CA ARG A 452 -23.81 -11.68 -19.09
C ARG A 452 -23.31 -11.98 -17.67
N VAL A 453 -22.02 -11.72 -17.40
CA VAL A 453 -21.30 -12.16 -16.20
C VAL A 453 -20.65 -10.99 -15.45
N ILE A 454 -20.36 -9.89 -16.14
CA ILE A 454 -19.71 -8.70 -15.57
C ILE A 454 -20.53 -7.49 -16.02
N ARG A 455 -21.37 -6.95 -15.15
CA ARG A 455 -22.22 -5.78 -15.43
C ARG A 455 -21.89 -4.54 -14.59
N GLY A 456 -20.79 -4.55 -13.84
CA GLY A 456 -20.29 -3.38 -13.12
C GLY A 456 -18.82 -3.08 -13.44
N ALA A 457 -18.61 -2.16 -14.38
CA ALA A 457 -17.38 -1.38 -14.54
C ALA A 457 -17.78 0.10 -14.60
#